data_AF-I0SB48-F1
#
_entry.id   AF-I0SB48-F1
#
_cell.length_a   1.000
_cell.length_b   1.000
_cell.length_c   1.000
_cell.angle_alpha   90.00
_cell.angle_beta   90.00
_cell.angle_gamma   90.00
#
_symmetry.space_group_name_H-M   'P 1'
#
loop_
_entity.id
_entity.type
_entity.pdbx_description
1 polymer ?
#
loop_
_entity_poly.entity_id
_entity_poly.type
_entity_poly.pdbx_seq_one_letter_code
_entity_poly.pdbx_strand_id
1 'polypeptide(L)'
;MILGLCVFFCKFRKKFYFKLVLIHIIYCIFSYLVTISMNINNPNFNIWSFNKNHLLQYKGLLPVLLILSISILSTFIYRMISPGKRGKKIIDVDKLTFLFSTNSLYENFFLSQFFLLFCINDSKITWVISNDGIFNQFGTVSYFFETSLAMVFVLFIIYLSIRGIEDIVNNRGTVYSSIVVSIFFGLFFNVLIQMSMGLGVGDYWGLYTLPGSTSFQIITIALLSLFIYFVLNRFLLASILLVTILSIFAYANFLKFRMRSEPILPSDLAWLLSPKVLLSFVSPNNIKYLEIVLLVGASLYIGLRKFLFKR
;
A
#
# COMPACT_ATOMS: atom_id res chain seq x y z
N MET A 1 -13.59 19.13 12.97
CA MET A 1 -12.72 17.92 12.95
C MET A 1 -12.06 17.68 14.30
N ILE A 2 -11.30 18.63 14.86
CA ILE A 2 -10.62 18.52 16.18
C ILE A 2 -11.62 18.26 17.32
N LEU A 3 -12.79 18.91 17.35
CA LEU A 3 -13.83 18.63 18.36
C LEU A 3 -14.45 17.23 18.24
N GLY A 4 -14.61 16.70 17.02
CA GLY A 4 -15.11 15.35 16.78
C GLY A 4 -14.07 14.28 17.11
N LEU A 5 -12.80 14.55 16.79
CA LEU A 5 -11.61 13.83 17.27
C LEU A 5 -11.64 13.80 18.81
N CYS A 6 -11.61 14.96 19.48
CA CYS A 6 -11.57 15.04 20.95
C CYS A 6 -12.72 14.31 21.65
N VAL A 7 -13.92 14.32 21.06
CA VAL A 7 -15.06 13.56 21.59
C VAL A 7 -14.94 12.06 21.26
N PHE A 8 -14.46 11.66 20.08
CA PHE A 8 -14.17 10.25 19.74
C PHE A 8 -13.12 9.64 20.67
N PHE A 9 -12.06 10.40 20.98
CA PHE A 9 -10.92 9.96 21.77
C PHE A 9 -11.24 9.79 23.28
N CYS A 10 -12.38 10.28 23.79
CA CYS A 10 -12.77 10.20 25.20
C CYS A 10 -12.95 8.75 25.73
N LYS A 11 -13.06 7.74 24.86
CA LYS A 11 -13.16 6.32 25.23
C LYS A 11 -12.40 5.40 24.26
N PHE A 12 -11.07 5.39 24.30
CA PHE A 12 -10.31 4.40 23.53
C PHE A 12 -10.52 2.98 24.00
N ARG A 13 -10.75 2.11 23.02
CA ARG A 13 -10.52 0.68 23.18
C ARG A 13 -9.03 0.40 22.94
N LYS A 14 -8.42 -0.47 23.77
CA LYS A 14 -7.04 -0.95 23.57
C LYS A 14 -6.77 -1.43 22.13
N LYS A 15 -7.80 -1.97 21.47
CA LYS A 15 -7.78 -2.41 20.07
C LYS A 15 -7.40 -1.30 19.07
N PHE A 16 -7.84 -0.06 19.30
CA PHE A 16 -7.53 1.05 18.38
C PHE A 16 -6.04 1.37 18.36
N TYR A 17 -5.39 1.45 19.53
CA TYR A 17 -3.95 1.72 19.59
C TYR A 17 -3.15 0.65 18.89
N PHE A 18 -3.54 -0.62 19.04
CA PHE A 18 -2.95 -1.72 18.30
C PHE A 18 -3.10 -1.52 16.79
N LYS A 19 -4.30 -1.16 16.31
CA LYS A 19 -4.51 -0.85 14.88
C LYS A 19 -3.70 0.36 14.40
N LEU A 20 -3.55 1.40 15.21
CA LEU A 20 -2.76 2.58 14.89
C LEU A 20 -1.27 2.24 14.74
N VAL A 21 -0.74 1.42 15.65
CA VAL A 21 0.64 0.90 15.55
C VAL A 21 0.79 0.02 14.31
N LEU A 22 -0.16 -0.88 14.04
CA LEU A 22 -0.16 -1.72 12.84
C LEU A 22 -0.14 -0.86 11.56
N ILE A 23 -0.97 0.17 11.49
CA ILE A 23 -1.01 1.11 10.37
C ILE A 23 0.32 1.84 10.20
N HIS A 24 0.95 2.26 11.30
CA HIS A 24 2.25 2.90 11.25
C HIS A 24 3.34 1.96 10.70
N ILE A 25 3.34 0.69 11.13
CA ILE A 25 4.26 -0.34 10.61
C ILE A 25 4.05 -0.53 9.11
N ILE A 26 2.78 -0.68 8.68
CA ILE A 26 2.43 -0.81 7.26
C ILE A 26 2.94 0.42 6.48
N TYR A 27 2.64 1.63 6.94
CA TYR A 27 3.13 2.86 6.31
C TYR A 27 4.67 2.87 6.18
N CYS A 28 5.41 2.45 7.21
CA CYS A 28 6.88 2.38 7.14
C CYS A 28 7.35 1.42 6.04
N ILE A 29 6.71 0.25 5.89
CA ILE A 29 7.01 -0.69 4.81
C ILE A 29 6.74 -0.06 3.44
N PHE A 30 5.60 0.60 3.26
CA PHE A 30 5.24 1.28 2.01
C PHE A 30 6.21 2.41 1.66
N SER A 31 6.51 3.29 2.61
CA SER A 31 7.52 4.37 2.47
C SER A 31 8.89 3.80 2.10
N TYR A 32 9.25 2.66 2.69
CA TYR A 32 10.53 2.01 2.41
C TYR A 32 10.60 1.42 1.00
N LEU A 33 9.53 0.77 0.53
CA LEU A 33 9.45 0.28 -0.86
C LEU A 33 9.60 1.43 -1.87
N VAL A 34 8.95 2.58 -1.62
CA VAL A 34 9.13 3.78 -2.45
C VAL A 34 10.59 4.26 -2.43
N THR A 35 11.23 4.25 -1.25
CA THR A 35 12.66 4.60 -1.12
C THR A 35 13.55 3.72 -1.98
N ILE A 36 13.29 2.40 -1.97
CA ILE A 36 14.02 1.44 -2.80
C ILE A 36 13.77 1.75 -4.27
N SER A 37 12.51 1.83 -4.72
CA SER A 37 12.17 2.13 -6.12
C SER A 37 12.85 3.39 -6.66
N MET A 38 13.01 4.42 -5.83
CA MET A 38 13.65 5.67 -6.24
C MET A 38 15.18 5.59 -6.35
N ASN A 39 15.82 4.69 -5.60
CA ASN A 39 17.29 4.66 -5.45
C ASN A 39 17.93 3.37 -5.94
N ILE A 40 17.17 2.42 -6.46
CA ILE A 40 17.68 1.09 -6.83
C ILE A 40 18.73 1.11 -7.94
N ASN A 41 18.68 2.14 -8.78
CA ASN A 41 19.65 2.37 -9.84
C ASN A 41 20.88 3.17 -9.37
N ASN A 42 20.89 3.64 -8.12
CA ASN A 42 22.06 4.30 -7.54
C ASN A 42 23.05 3.23 -7.04
N PRO A 43 24.29 3.18 -7.57
CA PRO A 43 25.27 2.16 -7.20
C PRO A 43 25.69 2.23 -5.72
N ASN A 44 25.55 3.40 -5.08
CA ASN A 44 25.88 3.61 -3.67
C ASN A 44 24.73 3.25 -2.73
N PHE A 45 23.54 2.94 -3.27
CA PHE A 45 22.37 2.62 -2.46
C PHE A 45 22.40 1.16 -2.03
N ASN A 46 22.46 0.94 -0.73
CA ASN A 46 22.37 -0.40 -0.15
C ASN A 46 20.95 -0.62 0.41
N ILE A 47 20.23 -1.61 -0.12
CA ILE A 47 18.87 -1.96 0.32
C ILE A 47 18.85 -2.49 1.77
N TRP A 48 19.97 -2.98 2.29
CA TRP A 48 20.02 -3.55 3.64
C TRP A 48 20.35 -2.52 4.73
N SER A 49 20.68 -1.27 4.37
CA SER A 49 21.03 -0.23 5.34
C SER A 49 19.80 0.48 5.91
N PHE A 50 18.91 -0.28 6.58
CA PHE A 50 17.60 0.19 7.06
C PHE A 50 17.63 1.50 7.86
N ASN A 51 18.61 1.68 8.74
CA ASN A 51 18.73 2.91 9.54
C ASN A 51 19.14 4.11 8.68
N LYS A 52 20.10 3.94 7.76
CA LYS A 52 20.57 5.00 6.86
C LYS A 52 19.46 5.43 5.89
N ASN A 53 18.65 4.46 5.46
CA ASN A 53 17.57 4.68 4.52
C ASN A 53 16.24 5.12 5.18
N HIS A 54 16.26 5.37 6.49
CA HIS A 54 15.09 5.82 7.27
C HIS A 54 13.86 4.93 7.06
N LEU A 55 14.00 3.62 7.32
CA LEU A 55 12.86 2.69 7.32
C LEU A 55 11.82 3.10 8.38
N LEU A 56 12.26 3.41 9.60
CA LEU A 56 11.40 3.93 10.65
C LEU A 56 11.26 5.45 10.52
N GLN A 57 10.03 5.91 10.31
CA GLN A 57 9.69 7.29 10.00
C GLN A 57 9.04 7.99 11.20
N TYR A 58 9.78 8.86 11.88
CA TYR A 58 9.32 9.50 13.12
C TYR A 58 8.59 10.83 12.92
N LYS A 59 8.78 11.53 11.79
CA LYS A 59 8.23 12.87 11.55
C LYS A 59 6.70 12.92 11.70
N GLY A 60 6.01 11.93 11.15
CA GLY A 60 4.55 11.82 11.27
C GLY A 60 4.06 11.38 12.66
N LEU A 61 4.91 10.81 13.52
CA LEU A 61 4.51 10.42 14.88
C LEU A 61 4.31 11.63 15.79
N LEU A 62 5.10 12.69 15.62
CA LEU A 62 5.01 13.89 16.45
C LEU A 62 3.61 14.54 16.41
N PRO A 63 3.01 14.85 15.24
CA PRO A 63 1.65 15.40 15.21
C PRO A 63 0.60 14.41 15.72
N VAL A 64 0.79 13.09 15.56
CA VAL A 64 -0.09 12.08 16.14
C VAL A 64 -0.06 12.10 17.66
N LEU A 65 1.13 12.15 18.26
CA LEU A 65 1.29 12.25 19.70
C LEU A 65 0.67 13.53 20.27
N LEU A 66 0.78 14.66 19.56
CA LEU A 66 0.12 15.92 19.93
C LEU A 66 -1.41 15.81 19.87
N ILE A 67 -1.97 15.20 18.83
CA ILE A 67 -3.43 14.98 18.73
C ILE A 67 -3.91 14.09 19.88
N LEU A 68 -3.15 13.02 20.18
CA LEU A 68 -3.46 12.12 21.29
C LEU A 68 -3.36 12.82 22.65
N SER A 69 -2.34 13.65 22.88
CA SER A 69 -2.13 14.37 24.14
C SER A 69 -3.19 15.43 24.38
N ILE A 70 -3.50 16.26 23.37
CA ILE A 70 -4.60 17.24 23.40
C ILE A 70 -5.91 16.54 23.74
N SER A 71 -6.11 15.35 23.18
CA SER A 71 -7.35 14.65 23.41
C SER A 71 -7.48 13.99 24.79
N ILE A 72 -6.37 13.52 25.35
CA ILE A 72 -6.34 13.05 26.75
C ILE A 72 -6.62 14.24 27.67
N LEU A 73 -5.98 15.38 27.42
CA LEU A 73 -6.15 16.61 28.19
C LEU A 73 -7.60 17.11 28.12
N SER A 74 -8.23 17.13 26.94
CA SER A 74 -9.63 17.55 26.80
C SER A 74 -10.58 16.64 27.57
N THR A 75 -10.30 15.33 27.60
CA THR A 75 -11.08 14.36 28.39
C THR A 75 -10.94 14.63 29.88
N PHE A 76 -9.72 14.91 30.34
CA PHE A 76 -9.43 15.24 31.73
C PHE A 76 -10.15 16.53 32.16
N ILE A 77 -10.05 17.60 31.36
CA ILE A 77 -10.74 18.87 31.61
C ILE A 77 -12.26 18.68 31.64
N TYR A 78 -12.83 17.93 30.69
CA TYR A 78 -14.28 17.66 30.68
C TYR A 78 -14.76 16.95 31.96
N ARG A 79 -13.99 15.96 32.46
CA ARG A 79 -14.30 15.27 33.72
C ARG A 79 -14.20 16.18 34.93
N MET A 80 -13.26 17.12 34.95
CA MET A 80 -13.12 18.11 36.02
C MET A 80 -14.26 19.13 36.04
N ILE A 81 -14.75 19.56 34.87
CA ILE A 81 -15.81 20.59 34.77
C ILE A 81 -17.21 20.03 35.05
N SER A 82 -17.45 18.75 34.74
CA SER A 82 -18.76 18.10 34.96
C SER A 82 -18.70 16.88 35.88
N PRO A 83 -18.27 17.03 37.15
CA PRO A 83 -18.36 15.96 38.12
C PRO A 83 -19.85 15.80 38.53
N GLY A 84 -20.55 14.86 37.89
CA GLY A 84 -21.82 14.34 38.41
C GLY A 84 -23.12 15.08 38.08
N LYS A 85 -23.15 16.08 37.17
CA LYS A 85 -24.43 16.75 36.82
C LYS A 85 -25.19 16.04 35.69
N ARG A 86 -26.24 15.30 36.05
CA ARG A 86 -27.33 14.78 35.19
C ARG A 86 -28.24 15.90 34.61
N GLY A 87 -27.71 17.09 34.35
CA GLY A 87 -28.46 18.16 33.69
C GLY A 87 -28.41 17.99 32.16
N LYS A 88 -29.48 18.39 31.45
CA LYS A 88 -29.59 18.33 29.98
C LYS A 88 -28.27 18.79 29.33
N LYS A 89 -27.50 17.82 28.82
CA LYS A 89 -26.24 18.08 28.14
C LYS A 89 -26.54 18.76 26.81
N ILE A 90 -25.91 19.91 26.56
CA ILE A 90 -25.98 20.64 25.28
C ILE A 90 -25.46 19.75 24.13
N ILE A 91 -24.51 18.86 24.42
CA ILE A 91 -24.07 17.76 23.55
C ILE A 91 -23.92 16.54 24.46
N ASP A 92 -24.66 15.47 24.20
CA ASP A 92 -24.50 14.23 24.97
C ASP A 92 -23.23 13.50 24.55
N VAL A 93 -22.10 13.95 25.11
CA VAL A 93 -20.74 13.41 24.88
C VAL A 93 -20.71 11.90 25.10
N ASP A 94 -21.53 11.36 26.00
CA ASP A 94 -21.61 9.90 26.24
C ASP A 94 -22.31 9.17 25.09
N LYS A 95 -23.34 9.77 24.50
CA LYS A 95 -24.03 9.22 23.31
C LYS A 95 -23.16 9.36 22.07
N LEU A 96 -22.46 10.48 21.90
CA LEU A 96 -21.52 10.70 20.79
C LEU A 96 -20.33 9.74 20.90
N THR A 97 -19.71 9.62 22.07
CA THR A 97 -18.63 8.64 22.32
C THR A 97 -19.11 7.21 22.13
N PHE A 98 -20.33 6.87 22.54
CA PHE A 98 -20.89 5.54 22.30
C PHE A 98 -21.07 5.25 20.81
N LEU A 99 -21.67 6.17 20.04
CA LEU A 99 -21.82 6.06 18.59
C LEU A 99 -20.47 5.89 17.88
N PHE A 100 -19.48 6.63 18.34
CA PHE A 100 -18.14 6.64 17.78
C PHE A 100 -17.29 5.42 18.17
N SER A 101 -17.36 4.96 19.42
CA SER A 101 -16.56 3.84 19.93
C SER A 101 -17.11 2.46 19.57
N THR A 102 -18.38 2.36 19.17
CA THR A 102 -19.02 1.08 18.85
C THR A 102 -19.00 0.77 17.35
N ASN A 103 -18.93 1.78 16.49
CA ASN A 103 -19.04 1.60 15.05
C ASN A 103 -17.65 1.57 14.39
N SER A 104 -17.29 0.42 13.81
CA SER A 104 -16.02 0.21 13.10
C SER A 104 -15.82 1.15 11.92
N LEU A 105 -16.90 1.70 11.34
CA LEU A 105 -16.81 2.65 10.24
C LEU A 105 -16.12 3.95 10.64
N TYR A 106 -16.47 4.50 11.82
CA TYR A 106 -15.83 5.72 12.33
C TYR A 106 -14.40 5.45 12.77
N GLU A 107 -14.15 4.30 13.40
CA GLU A 107 -12.80 3.86 13.76
C GLU A 107 -11.88 3.83 12.53
N ASN A 108 -12.33 3.21 11.44
CA ASN A 108 -11.57 3.12 10.19
C ASN A 108 -11.38 4.49 9.51
N PHE A 109 -12.33 5.41 9.67
CA PHE A 109 -12.19 6.79 9.20
C PHE A 109 -11.14 7.59 9.98
N PHE A 110 -11.06 7.43 11.30
CA PHE A 110 -9.99 8.08 12.08
C PHE A 110 -8.61 7.49 11.78
N LEU A 111 -8.56 6.17 11.64
CA LEU A 111 -7.33 5.49 11.22
C LEU A 111 -6.88 5.95 9.83
N SER A 112 -7.79 6.24 8.90
CA SER A 112 -7.43 6.73 7.56
C SER A 112 -6.85 8.14 7.59
N GLN A 113 -7.37 9.00 8.46
CA GLN A 113 -6.79 10.33 8.69
C GLN A 113 -5.37 10.24 9.26
N PHE A 114 -5.13 9.33 10.20
CA PHE A 114 -3.79 9.12 10.75
C PHE A 114 -2.81 8.57 9.71
N PHE A 115 -3.25 7.61 8.89
CA PHE A 115 -2.44 7.10 7.79
C PHE A 115 -2.08 8.23 6.80
N LEU A 116 -3.06 9.04 6.40
CA LEU A 116 -2.85 10.16 5.50
C LEU A 116 -1.86 11.19 6.10
N LEU A 117 -1.97 11.47 7.40
CA LEU A 117 -1.04 12.35 8.12
C LEU A 117 0.39 11.81 8.11
N PHE A 118 0.59 10.50 8.20
CA PHE A 118 1.92 9.90 8.03
C PHE A 118 2.46 10.14 6.61
N CYS A 119 1.64 9.92 5.59
CA CYS A 119 2.06 10.12 4.19
C CYS A 119 2.44 11.57 3.88
N ILE A 120 1.66 12.55 4.34
CA ILE A 120 1.92 13.98 4.06
C ILE A 120 3.19 14.48 4.77
N ASN A 121 3.50 13.94 5.95
CA ASN A 121 4.71 14.31 6.68
C ASN A 121 5.96 13.56 6.21
N ASP A 122 5.82 12.63 5.26
CA ASP A 122 6.94 11.94 4.65
C ASP A 122 7.52 12.76 3.50
N SER A 123 8.73 13.30 3.69
CA SER A 123 9.44 14.05 2.66
C SER A 123 9.69 13.24 1.39
N LYS A 124 9.71 11.91 1.48
CA LYS A 124 9.91 11.02 0.33
C LYS A 124 8.66 10.98 -0.56
N ILE A 125 7.49 10.84 0.06
CA ILE A 125 6.21 10.76 -0.64
C ILE A 125 5.87 12.13 -1.23
N THR A 126 6.09 13.22 -0.49
CA THR A 126 5.83 14.56 -1.00
C THR A 126 6.72 14.92 -2.18
N TRP A 127 7.98 14.46 -2.20
CA TRP A 127 8.89 14.62 -3.33
C TRP A 127 8.40 13.91 -4.60
N VAL A 128 7.88 12.68 -4.47
CA VAL A 128 7.29 11.95 -5.62
C VAL A 128 6.10 12.72 -6.17
N ILE A 129 5.21 13.19 -5.29
CA ILE A 129 4.02 13.96 -5.68
C ILE A 129 4.39 15.27 -6.38
N SER A 130 5.43 15.98 -5.91
CA SER A 130 5.84 17.26 -6.50
C SER A 130 6.55 17.09 -7.84
N ASN A 131 7.30 16.00 -8.02
CA ASN A 131 8.13 15.78 -9.21
C ASN A 131 7.44 15.01 -10.32
N ASP A 132 6.31 14.34 -10.06
CA ASP A 132 5.51 13.65 -11.09
C ASP A 132 4.82 14.63 -12.06
N GLY A 133 4.92 15.95 -11.86
CA GLY A 133 4.48 16.98 -12.81
C GLY A 133 2.96 17.13 -12.96
N ILE A 134 2.18 16.22 -12.37
CA ILE A 134 0.70 16.16 -12.41
C ILE A 134 0.08 17.50 -11.98
N PHE A 135 0.67 18.15 -10.98
CA PHE A 135 0.14 19.39 -10.39
C PHE A 135 0.74 20.67 -10.98
N ASN A 136 1.78 20.57 -11.81
CA ASN A 136 2.51 21.74 -12.32
C ASN A 136 1.83 22.41 -13.54
N GLN A 137 0.73 21.83 -14.06
CA GLN A 137 0.03 22.34 -15.24
C GLN A 137 -1.16 23.26 -14.91
N PHE A 138 -1.47 23.50 -13.64
CA PHE A 138 -2.68 24.22 -13.22
C PHE A 138 -2.37 25.61 -12.62
N GLY A 139 -3.20 26.62 -12.92
CA GLY A 139 -3.15 27.94 -12.29
C GLY A 139 -3.43 27.91 -10.77
N THR A 140 -3.12 28.98 -10.04
CA THR A 140 -3.11 28.97 -8.56
C THR A 140 -4.46 28.65 -7.87
N VAL A 141 -5.58 29.16 -8.41
CA VAL A 141 -6.92 28.88 -7.84
C VAL A 141 -7.40 27.47 -8.19
N SER A 142 -7.16 27.02 -9.43
CA SER A 142 -7.46 25.63 -9.81
C SER A 142 -6.58 24.66 -9.00
N TYR A 143 -5.31 25.01 -8.75
CA TYR A 143 -4.40 24.21 -7.94
C TYR A 143 -4.94 23.92 -6.52
N PHE A 144 -5.57 24.89 -5.85
CA PHE A 144 -6.16 24.66 -4.52
C PHE A 144 -7.33 23.67 -4.57
N PHE A 145 -8.25 23.83 -5.52
CA PHE A 145 -9.38 22.91 -5.67
C PHE A 145 -8.93 21.51 -6.07
N GLU A 146 -8.03 21.38 -7.05
CA GLU A 146 -7.51 20.10 -7.52
C GLU A 146 -6.73 19.35 -6.43
N THR A 147 -5.87 20.05 -5.68
CA THR A 147 -5.14 19.42 -4.56
C THR A 147 -6.08 18.98 -3.44
N SER A 148 -7.13 19.76 -3.15
CA SER A 148 -8.13 19.38 -2.14
C SER A 148 -8.93 18.14 -2.57
N LEU A 149 -9.32 18.05 -3.85
CA LEU A 149 -10.05 16.92 -4.41
C LEU A 149 -9.18 15.67 -4.46
N ALA A 150 -7.92 15.81 -4.88
CA ALA A 150 -6.93 14.74 -4.84
C ALA A 150 -6.74 14.19 -3.42
N MET A 151 -6.68 15.05 -2.40
CA MET A 151 -6.55 14.64 -1.00
C MET A 151 -7.78 13.88 -0.49
N VAL A 152 -8.99 14.30 -0.90
CA VAL A 152 -10.23 13.56 -0.59
C VAL A 152 -10.22 12.18 -1.26
N PHE A 153 -9.79 12.11 -2.52
CA PHE A 153 -9.68 10.85 -3.25
C PHE A 153 -8.64 9.90 -2.63
N VAL A 154 -7.48 10.42 -2.24
CA VAL A 154 -6.44 9.65 -1.52
C VAL A 154 -6.98 9.17 -0.17
N LEU A 155 -7.66 10.02 0.60
CA LEU A 155 -8.28 9.62 1.87
C LEU A 155 -9.31 8.50 1.67
N PHE A 156 -10.07 8.55 0.58
CA PHE A 156 -11.02 7.50 0.22
C PHE A 156 -10.31 6.17 -0.08
N ILE A 157 -9.24 6.18 -0.88
CA ILE A 157 -8.42 4.98 -1.15
C ILE A 157 -7.81 4.41 0.14
N ILE A 158 -7.28 5.27 1.00
CA ILE A 158 -6.72 4.87 2.31
C ILE A 158 -7.81 4.26 3.19
N TYR A 159 -9.00 4.84 3.22
CA TYR A 159 -10.13 4.29 3.97
C TYR A 159 -10.51 2.90 3.48
N LEU A 160 -10.63 2.71 2.16
CA LEU A 160 -10.86 1.39 1.56
C LEU A 160 -9.74 0.40 1.93
N SER A 161 -8.50 0.89 1.96
CA SER A 161 -7.32 0.08 2.30
C SER A 161 -7.32 -0.36 3.76
N ILE A 162 -7.71 0.51 4.70
CA ILE A 162 -7.80 0.14 6.12
C ILE A 162 -8.86 -0.92 6.35
N ARG A 163 -10.01 -0.81 5.67
CA ARG A 163 -11.03 -1.86 5.69
C ARG A 163 -10.49 -3.16 5.10
N GLY A 164 -9.70 -3.09 4.02
CA GLY A 164 -9.06 -4.25 3.41
C GLY A 164 -8.04 -4.93 4.32
N ILE A 165 -7.25 -4.16 5.06
CA ILE A 165 -6.32 -4.68 6.08
C ILE A 165 -7.10 -5.40 7.18
N GLU A 166 -8.20 -4.82 7.67
CA GLU A 166 -9.06 -5.47 8.66
C GLU A 166 -9.65 -6.79 8.12
N ASP A 167 -10.08 -6.82 6.86
CA ASP A 167 -10.56 -8.06 6.23
C ASP A 167 -9.43 -9.12 6.10
N ILE A 168 -8.21 -8.72 5.71
CA ILE A 168 -7.05 -9.63 5.62
C ILE A 168 -6.68 -10.21 6.99
N VAL A 169 -6.61 -9.38 8.04
CA VAL A 169 -6.31 -9.82 9.42
C VAL A 169 -7.36 -10.81 9.93
N ASN A 170 -8.61 -10.67 9.47
CA ASN A 170 -9.70 -11.59 9.81
C ASN A 170 -9.84 -12.76 8.80
N ASN A 171 -8.85 -12.97 7.92
CA ASN A 171 -8.84 -13.99 6.88
C ASN A 171 -10.10 -13.96 5.98
N ARG A 172 -10.49 -12.76 5.52
CA ARG A 172 -11.59 -12.56 4.58
C ARG A 172 -11.03 -12.03 3.27
N GLY A 173 -11.33 -12.71 2.17
CA GLY A 173 -10.93 -12.29 0.83
C GLY A 173 -12.01 -11.43 0.18
N THR A 174 -12.10 -10.16 0.57
CA THR A 174 -13.11 -9.23 0.04
C THR A 174 -12.54 -8.36 -1.09
N VAL A 175 -13.40 -7.53 -1.70
CA VAL A 175 -12.95 -6.48 -2.63
C VAL A 175 -11.95 -5.54 -1.96
N TYR A 176 -12.14 -5.20 -0.68
CA TYR A 176 -11.22 -4.34 0.06
C TYR A 176 -9.85 -4.99 0.25
N SER A 177 -9.81 -6.28 0.57
CA SER A 177 -8.57 -7.07 0.63
C SER A 177 -7.86 -7.09 -0.73
N SER A 178 -8.62 -7.22 -1.81
CA SER A 178 -8.10 -7.24 -3.18
C SER A 178 -7.45 -5.90 -3.55
N ILE A 179 -8.03 -4.77 -3.14
CA ILE A 179 -7.44 -3.44 -3.31
C ILE A 179 -6.09 -3.35 -2.58
N VAL A 180 -6.03 -3.72 -1.30
CA VAL A 180 -4.79 -3.65 -0.50
C VAL A 180 -3.68 -4.49 -1.10
N VAL A 181 -3.96 -5.75 -1.44
CA VAL A 181 -2.96 -6.65 -2.00
C VAL A 181 -2.53 -6.19 -3.40
N SER A 182 -3.43 -5.59 -4.19
CA SER A 182 -3.07 -5.04 -5.50
C SER A 182 -2.11 -3.86 -5.39
N ILE A 183 -2.35 -2.92 -4.47
CA ILE A 183 -1.41 -1.80 -4.23
C ILE A 183 -0.06 -2.35 -3.73
N PHE A 184 -0.08 -3.33 -2.82
CA PHE A 184 1.14 -3.98 -2.34
C PHE A 184 1.91 -4.68 -3.48
N PHE A 185 1.23 -5.43 -4.35
CA PHE A 185 1.86 -6.05 -5.52
C PHE A 185 2.42 -5.01 -6.49
N GLY A 186 1.71 -3.89 -6.70
CA GLY A 186 2.20 -2.77 -7.50
C GLY A 186 3.57 -2.28 -7.04
N LEU A 187 3.72 -2.03 -5.73
CA LEU A 187 4.98 -1.59 -5.14
C LEU A 187 6.04 -2.69 -5.13
N PHE A 188 5.69 -3.87 -4.64
CA PHE A 188 6.64 -4.96 -4.46
C PHE A 188 7.21 -5.45 -5.80
N PHE A 189 6.35 -5.68 -6.79
CA PHE A 189 6.81 -6.14 -8.10
C PHE A 189 7.42 -5.02 -8.96
N ASN A 190 7.08 -3.75 -8.73
CA ASN A 190 7.86 -2.65 -9.29
C ASN A 190 9.33 -2.74 -8.84
N VAL A 191 9.58 -2.92 -7.55
CA VAL A 191 10.94 -3.11 -7.02
C VAL A 191 11.61 -4.34 -7.64
N LEU A 192 10.94 -5.49 -7.68
CA LEU A 192 11.53 -6.71 -8.26
C LEU A 192 11.85 -6.57 -9.76
N ILE A 193 10.97 -5.93 -10.53
CA ILE A 193 11.23 -5.70 -11.96
C ILE A 193 12.42 -4.76 -12.14
N GLN A 194 12.55 -3.71 -11.32
CA GLN A 194 13.72 -2.84 -11.41
C GLN A 194 15.00 -3.56 -10.98
N MET A 195 14.98 -4.36 -9.90
CA MET A 195 16.13 -5.19 -9.50
C MET A 195 16.55 -6.16 -10.60
N SER A 196 15.59 -6.68 -11.36
CA SER A 196 15.89 -7.62 -12.45
C SER A 196 16.68 -6.99 -13.60
N MET A 197 16.69 -5.65 -13.73
CA MET A 197 17.57 -4.92 -14.66
C MET A 197 19.00 -4.76 -14.13
N GLY A 198 19.31 -5.25 -12.93
CA GLY A 198 20.61 -5.07 -12.28
C GLY A 198 20.63 -3.85 -11.35
N LEU A 199 21.41 -3.95 -10.28
CA LEU A 199 21.63 -2.84 -9.35
C LEU A 199 22.69 -1.89 -9.93
N GLY A 200 22.43 -0.58 -9.87
CA GLY A 200 23.47 0.40 -10.20
C GLY A 200 23.83 0.50 -11.68
N VAL A 201 22.89 0.27 -12.61
CA VAL A 201 23.09 0.38 -14.08
C VAL A 201 23.52 1.79 -14.52
N GLY A 202 23.56 2.75 -13.60
CA GLY A 202 24.05 4.09 -13.83
C GLY A 202 22.94 5.03 -14.26
N ASP A 203 23.31 6.30 -14.32
CA ASP A 203 22.41 7.42 -14.53
C ASP A 203 21.80 7.39 -15.94
N TYR A 204 20.48 7.20 -16.04
CA TYR A 204 19.78 7.55 -17.28
C TYR A 204 19.57 9.07 -17.25
N TRP A 205 20.51 9.82 -17.83
CA TRP A 205 20.41 11.27 -18.04
C TRP A 205 20.39 12.11 -16.75
N GLY A 206 21.23 11.77 -15.75
CA GLY A 206 21.31 12.54 -14.50
C GLY A 206 20.21 12.18 -13.47
N LEU A 207 19.34 11.23 -13.82
CA LEU A 207 18.28 10.72 -12.95
C LEU A 207 18.38 9.20 -12.78
N TYR A 208 18.48 8.76 -11.53
CA TYR A 208 18.42 7.33 -11.16
C TYR A 208 17.03 6.73 -11.43
N THR A 209 15.99 7.54 -11.58
CA THR A 209 14.66 7.09 -12.04
C THR A 209 14.04 8.14 -12.95
N LEU A 210 13.44 7.70 -14.07
CA LEU A 210 12.61 8.58 -14.90
C LEU A 210 11.38 9.02 -14.07
N PRO A 211 11.20 10.33 -13.80
CA PRO A 211 10.05 10.85 -13.06
C PRO A 211 8.73 10.38 -13.71
N GLY A 212 7.73 9.99 -12.92
CA GLY A 212 6.46 9.45 -13.41
C GLY A 212 6.47 8.00 -13.92
N SER A 213 7.60 7.43 -14.33
CA SER A 213 7.68 6.04 -14.85
C SER A 213 7.46 5.00 -13.75
N THR A 214 8.01 5.24 -12.55
CA THR A 214 7.82 4.41 -11.36
C THR A 214 6.35 4.39 -10.94
N SER A 215 5.74 5.57 -10.80
CA SER A 215 4.33 5.74 -10.46
C SER A 215 3.42 5.05 -11.49
N PHE A 216 3.69 5.23 -12.78
CA PHE A 216 2.96 4.55 -13.86
C PHE A 216 3.03 3.02 -13.75
N GLN A 217 4.21 2.47 -13.51
CA GLN A 217 4.39 1.02 -13.38
C GLN A 217 3.66 0.47 -12.15
N ILE A 218 3.76 1.13 -10.99
CA ILE A 218 3.06 0.75 -9.76
C ILE A 218 1.54 0.74 -9.99
N ILE A 219 0.99 1.81 -10.56
CA ILE A 219 -0.44 1.95 -10.84
C ILE A 219 -0.89 0.86 -11.82
N THR A 220 -0.14 0.63 -12.89
CA THR A 220 -0.47 -0.36 -13.92
C THR A 220 -0.52 -1.77 -13.33
N ILE A 221 0.50 -2.17 -12.56
CA ILE A 221 0.53 -3.50 -11.91
C ILE A 221 -0.62 -3.63 -10.89
N ALA A 222 -0.91 -2.57 -10.13
CA ALA A 222 -2.00 -2.57 -9.17
C ALA A 222 -3.37 -2.72 -9.86
N LEU A 223 -3.62 -1.98 -10.94
CA LEU A 223 -4.88 -2.07 -11.69
C LEU A 223 -5.05 -3.42 -12.38
N LEU A 224 -3.99 -3.97 -12.97
CA LEU A 224 -4.00 -5.31 -13.56
C LEU A 224 -4.25 -6.40 -12.51
N SER A 225 -3.64 -6.26 -11.33
CA SER A 225 -3.87 -7.17 -10.21
C SER A 225 -5.34 -7.12 -9.77
N LEU A 226 -5.89 -5.92 -9.62
CA LEU A 226 -7.28 -5.72 -9.22
C LEU A 226 -8.26 -6.30 -10.26
N PHE A 227 -7.97 -6.11 -11.55
CA PHE A 227 -8.73 -6.70 -12.64
C PHE A 227 -8.75 -8.24 -12.55
N ILE A 228 -7.60 -8.87 -12.31
CA ILE A 228 -7.50 -10.33 -12.14
C ILE A 228 -8.29 -10.81 -10.92
N TYR A 229 -8.27 -10.07 -9.79
CA TYR A 229 -9.12 -10.37 -8.64
C TYR A 229 -10.62 -10.35 -8.99
N PHE A 230 -11.06 -9.38 -9.81
CA PHE A 230 -12.46 -9.31 -10.25
C PHE A 230 -12.84 -10.43 -11.22
N VAL A 231 -11.99 -10.75 -12.19
CA VAL A 231 -12.26 -11.83 -13.16
C VAL A 231 -12.34 -13.19 -12.47
N LEU A 232 -11.40 -13.50 -11.57
CA LEU A 232 -11.36 -14.80 -10.89
C LEU A 232 -12.35 -14.91 -9.73
N ASN A 233 -12.71 -13.78 -9.11
CA ASN A 233 -13.59 -13.69 -7.95
C ASN A 233 -13.24 -14.69 -6.82
N ARG A 234 -11.95 -15.03 -6.71
CA ARG A 234 -11.40 -15.99 -5.73
C ARG A 234 -10.09 -15.45 -5.21
N PHE A 235 -10.16 -14.71 -4.10
CA PHE A 235 -9.01 -13.99 -3.54
C PHE A 235 -7.74 -14.84 -3.46
N LEU A 236 -7.76 -15.98 -2.74
CA LEU A 236 -6.56 -16.80 -2.54
C LEU A 236 -5.98 -17.32 -3.88
N LEU A 237 -6.85 -17.83 -4.77
CA LEU A 237 -6.43 -18.33 -6.08
C LEU A 237 -5.79 -17.22 -6.92
N ALA A 238 -6.44 -16.05 -6.97
CA ALA A 238 -5.95 -14.88 -7.68
C ALA A 238 -4.61 -14.39 -7.12
N SER A 239 -4.44 -14.34 -5.80
CA SER A 239 -3.17 -13.95 -5.17
C SER A 239 -2.03 -14.89 -5.56
N ILE A 240 -2.26 -16.22 -5.52
CA ILE A 240 -1.23 -17.19 -5.91
C ILE A 240 -0.87 -17.03 -7.39
N LEU A 241 -1.88 -16.97 -8.27
CA LEU A 241 -1.64 -16.78 -9.70
C LEU A 241 -0.88 -15.50 -10.01
N LEU A 242 -1.24 -14.38 -9.36
CA LEU A 242 -0.55 -13.10 -9.52
C LEU A 242 0.90 -13.19 -9.08
N VAL A 243 1.19 -13.75 -7.91
CA VAL A 243 2.57 -13.94 -7.44
C VAL A 243 3.34 -14.80 -8.44
N THR A 244 2.78 -15.91 -8.90
CA THR A 244 3.45 -16.79 -9.88
C THR A 244 3.74 -16.06 -11.19
N ILE A 245 2.74 -15.40 -11.79
CA ILE A 245 2.88 -14.71 -13.08
C ILE A 245 3.89 -13.55 -12.96
N LEU A 246 3.77 -12.71 -11.94
CA LEU A 246 4.65 -11.55 -11.76
C LEU A 246 6.08 -11.97 -11.40
N SER A 247 6.27 -13.07 -10.66
CA SER A 247 7.61 -13.64 -10.40
C SER A 247 8.23 -14.21 -11.68
N ILE A 248 7.46 -14.93 -12.50
CA ILE A 248 7.93 -15.42 -13.81
C ILE A 248 8.32 -14.24 -14.68
N PHE A 249 7.51 -13.18 -14.72
CA PHE A 249 7.80 -11.98 -15.49
C PHE A 249 9.10 -11.31 -15.03
N ALA A 250 9.27 -11.10 -13.71
CA ALA A 250 10.50 -10.51 -13.17
C ALA A 250 11.74 -11.36 -13.48
N TYR A 251 11.65 -12.68 -13.40
CA TYR A 251 12.75 -13.57 -13.74
C TYR A 251 13.05 -13.59 -15.25
N ALA A 252 12.03 -13.62 -16.10
CA ALA A 252 12.19 -13.50 -17.55
C ALA A 252 12.82 -12.16 -17.92
N ASN A 253 12.44 -11.07 -17.23
CA ASN A 253 13.05 -9.76 -17.41
C ASN A 253 14.53 -9.76 -17.05
N PHE A 254 14.90 -10.41 -15.94
CA PHE A 254 16.31 -10.62 -15.57
C PHE A 254 17.09 -11.35 -16.65
N LEU A 255 16.55 -12.46 -17.16
CA LEU A 255 17.19 -13.24 -18.22
C LEU A 255 17.37 -12.42 -19.49
N LYS A 256 16.33 -11.71 -19.94
CA LYS A 256 16.39 -10.88 -21.14
C LYS A 256 17.42 -9.77 -20.98
N PHE A 257 17.37 -9.07 -19.84
CA PHE A 257 18.30 -7.98 -19.55
C PHE A 257 19.74 -8.48 -19.50
N ARG A 258 20.01 -9.65 -18.91
CA ARG A 258 21.36 -10.25 -18.90
C ARG A 258 21.87 -10.59 -20.30
N MET A 259 20.99 -10.96 -21.23
CA MET A 259 21.37 -11.36 -22.60
C MET A 259 21.49 -10.19 -23.56
N ARG A 260 20.66 -9.14 -23.40
CA ARG A 260 20.51 -8.05 -24.38
C ARG A 260 20.63 -6.64 -23.80
N SER A 261 20.82 -6.51 -22.49
CA SER A 261 20.85 -5.24 -21.77
C SER A 261 19.60 -4.37 -22.00
N GLU A 262 18.47 -5.01 -22.31
CA GLU A 262 17.17 -4.36 -22.47
C GLU A 262 16.10 -5.13 -21.67
N PRO A 263 15.15 -4.44 -21.04
CA PRO A 263 14.03 -5.09 -20.39
C PRO A 263 13.03 -5.65 -21.39
N ILE A 264 12.03 -6.36 -20.87
CA ILE A 264 10.84 -6.76 -21.62
C ILE A 264 10.06 -5.50 -21.99
N LEU A 265 9.89 -5.29 -23.28
CA LEU A 265 9.14 -4.20 -23.88
C LEU A 265 7.71 -4.66 -24.20
N PRO A 266 6.74 -3.73 -24.31
CA PRO A 266 5.39 -4.07 -24.74
C PRO A 266 5.33 -4.81 -26.09
N SER A 267 6.26 -4.52 -27.01
CA SER A 267 6.39 -5.22 -28.30
C SER A 267 6.74 -6.70 -28.14
N ASP A 268 7.46 -7.08 -27.09
CA ASP A 268 7.78 -8.49 -26.82
C ASP A 268 6.53 -9.30 -26.44
N LEU A 269 5.51 -8.65 -25.89
CA LEU A 269 4.24 -9.30 -25.54
C LEU A 269 3.45 -9.74 -26.76
N ALA A 270 3.75 -9.21 -27.97
CA ALA A 270 3.14 -9.68 -29.22
C ALA A 270 3.40 -11.19 -29.45
N TRP A 271 4.49 -11.74 -28.91
CA TRP A 271 4.81 -13.16 -29.01
C TRP A 271 3.82 -14.03 -28.23
N LEU A 272 3.15 -13.50 -27.19
CA LEU A 272 2.07 -14.20 -26.48
C LEU A 272 0.87 -14.51 -27.39
N LEU A 273 0.70 -13.73 -28.47
CA LEU A 273 -0.34 -13.99 -29.49
C LEU A 273 0.03 -15.19 -30.39
N SER A 274 1.27 -15.67 -30.32
CA SER A 274 1.79 -16.81 -31.10
C SER A 274 2.28 -17.95 -30.19
N PRO A 275 1.38 -18.60 -29.41
CA PRO A 275 1.76 -19.59 -28.40
C PRO A 275 2.49 -20.81 -28.96
N LYS A 276 2.24 -21.18 -30.23
CA LYS A 276 2.97 -22.27 -30.91
C LYS A 276 4.47 -22.00 -31.00
N VAL A 277 4.85 -20.75 -31.31
CA VAL A 277 6.25 -20.33 -31.42
C VAL A 277 6.90 -20.35 -30.03
N LEU A 278 6.19 -19.87 -29.01
CA LEU A 278 6.68 -19.90 -27.63
C LEU A 278 6.92 -21.33 -27.13
N LEU A 279 5.99 -22.24 -27.39
CA LEU A 279 6.12 -23.64 -27.00
C LEU A 279 7.26 -24.36 -27.73
N SER A 280 7.62 -23.95 -28.95
CA SER A 280 8.78 -24.53 -29.65
C SER A 280 10.13 -24.23 -28.99
N PHE A 281 10.22 -23.21 -28.13
CA PHE A 281 11.43 -22.90 -27.37
C PHE A 281 11.55 -23.66 -26.05
N VAL A 282 10.49 -24.36 -25.62
CA VAL A 282 10.45 -25.07 -24.34
C VAL A 282 10.94 -26.49 -24.54
N SER A 283 12.07 -26.83 -23.92
CA SER A 283 12.58 -28.20 -23.94
C SER A 283 11.64 -29.16 -23.17
N PRO A 284 11.54 -30.45 -23.54
CA PRO A 284 10.71 -31.42 -22.82
C PRO A 284 11.07 -31.55 -21.33
N ASN A 285 12.33 -31.29 -20.96
CA ASN A 285 12.75 -31.27 -19.55
C ASN A 285 12.16 -30.09 -18.78
N ASN A 286 11.88 -28.96 -19.44
CA ASN A 286 11.24 -27.81 -18.82
C ASN A 286 9.75 -28.06 -18.49
N ILE A 287 9.11 -29.00 -19.18
CA ILE A 287 7.74 -29.44 -18.88
C ILE A 287 7.67 -30.11 -17.50
N LYS A 288 8.69 -30.89 -17.12
CA LYS A 288 8.78 -31.50 -15.77
C LYS A 288 8.89 -30.45 -14.67
N TYR A 289 9.62 -29.36 -14.91
CA TYR A 289 9.69 -28.25 -13.95
C TYR A 289 8.34 -27.52 -13.83
N LEU A 290 7.60 -27.37 -14.93
CA LEU A 290 6.25 -26.81 -14.91
C LEU A 290 5.30 -27.65 -14.04
N GLU A 291 5.32 -28.98 -14.19
CA GLU A 291 4.52 -29.90 -13.37
C GLU A 291 4.84 -29.77 -11.87
N ILE A 292 6.12 -29.69 -11.51
CA ILE A 292 6.55 -29.48 -10.12
C ILE A 292 6.02 -28.14 -9.59
N VAL A 293 6.13 -27.06 -10.38
CA VAL A 293 5.61 -25.74 -9.99
C VAL A 293 4.10 -25.77 -9.77
N LEU A 294 3.36 -26.46 -10.63
CA LEU A 294 1.91 -26.63 -10.48
C LEU A 294 1.54 -27.43 -9.23
N LEU A 295 2.28 -28.51 -8.92
CA LEU A 295 2.07 -29.32 -7.71
C LEU A 295 2.40 -28.53 -6.44
N VAL A 296 3.50 -27.78 -6.42
CA VAL A 296 3.86 -26.89 -5.31
C VAL A 296 2.81 -25.77 -5.16
N GLY A 297 2.36 -25.17 -6.25
CA GLY A 297 1.27 -24.18 -6.23
C GLY A 297 -0.04 -24.75 -5.69
N ALA A 298 -0.42 -25.96 -6.10
CA ALA A 298 -1.63 -26.63 -5.63
C ALA A 298 -1.55 -27.00 -4.13
N SER A 299 -0.41 -27.54 -3.69
CA SER A 299 -0.18 -27.85 -2.27
C SER A 299 -0.16 -26.60 -1.38
N LEU A 300 0.48 -25.51 -1.84
CA LEU A 300 0.42 -24.20 -1.19
C LEU A 300 -1.02 -23.68 -1.12
N TYR A 301 -1.78 -23.75 -2.22
CA TYR A 301 -3.19 -23.36 -2.25
C TYR A 301 -4.01 -24.13 -1.21
N ILE A 302 -3.88 -25.47 -1.18
CA ILE A 302 -4.62 -26.32 -0.25
C ILE A 302 -4.21 -26.02 1.20
N GLY A 303 -2.91 -25.88 1.48
CA GLY A 303 -2.38 -25.58 2.81
C GLY A 303 -2.83 -24.21 3.32
N LEU A 304 -2.67 -23.16 2.52
CA LEU A 304 -3.11 -21.81 2.86
C LEU A 304 -4.63 -21.73 3.01
N ARG A 305 -5.39 -22.43 2.16
CA ARG A 305 -6.85 -22.48 2.29
C ARG A 305 -7.26 -23.09 3.63
N LYS A 306 -6.67 -24.23 4.02
CA LYS A 306 -6.96 -24.89 5.30
C LYS A 306 -6.55 -24.05 6.52
N PHE A 307 -5.44 -23.31 6.42
CA PHE A 307 -4.91 -22.51 7.53
C PHE A 307 -5.66 -21.17 7.70
N LEU A 308 -5.87 -20.44 6.61
CA LEU A 308 -6.45 -19.08 6.64
C LEU A 308 -7.97 -19.12 6.69
N PHE A 309 -8.61 -19.97 5.89
CA PHE A 309 -10.05 -20.03 5.77
C PHE A 309 -10.56 -21.29 6.47
N LYS A 310 -10.63 -21.24 7.82
CA LYS A 310 -11.32 -22.26 8.62
C LYS A 310 -12.83 -22.23 8.34
N ARG A 311 -13.23 -22.87 7.25
CA ARG A 311 -14.55 -23.45 6.99
C ARG A 311 -14.36 -24.77 6.28
#